data_AF-A0A431JM61-F1
#
_entry.id   AF-A0A431JM61-F1
#
_cell.length_a   1.000
_cell.length_b   1.000
_cell.length_c   1.000
_cell.angle_alpha   90.00
_cell.angle_beta   90.00
_cell.angle_gamma   90.00
#
_symmetry.space_group_name_H-M   'P 1'
#
loop_
_entity.id
_entity.type
_entity.pdbx_description
1 polymer ?
#
loop_
_entity_poly.entity_id
_entity_poly.type
_entity_poly.pdbx_seq_one_letter_code
_entity_poly.pdbx_strand_id
1 'polypeptide(L)'
;MKNTPPPPLLKYEDHIKALDDVVRHCIAVSQACAGIPAPTGAHYYASVLFTSLCTRGVSLLTLLPRSPLVPKSLEQWDYSSCAGLVRSILEVRLAFFYLCAEEVSADEWNCRWNLFNLHDCTSRISLFQDMPGEAGEITGFQAQAEELKDRLRANAFFVGLSQKSQNKLINGHSAYHLPLEEIAARAGVELKVFRWLYRLFSSQVHGLPLAFYRMGEQNRGQGVYSETEESYTKLCIAFAISLFAHASDEMKVLFPSANDGRFQILSSTLAWQSVRG
;
A
#
# COMPACT_ATOMS: atom_id res chain seq x y z
N MET A 1 -7.10 26.51 -32.02
CA MET A 1 -6.19 25.91 -31.04
C MET A 1 -5.26 24.96 -31.81
N LYS A 2 -3.95 25.19 -31.75
CA LYS A 2 -2.97 24.33 -32.43
C LYS A 2 -2.91 23.00 -31.68
N ASN A 3 -3.12 21.90 -32.39
CA ASN A 3 -2.88 20.54 -31.90
C ASN A 3 -1.38 20.39 -31.64
N THR A 4 -0.95 20.69 -30.42
CA THR A 4 0.34 20.19 -29.92
C THR A 4 0.26 18.66 -29.90
N PRO A 5 1.22 17.95 -30.51
CA PRO A 5 1.29 16.50 -30.38
C PRO A 5 1.36 16.15 -28.88
N PRO A 6 0.72 15.05 -28.44
CA PRO A 6 0.85 14.60 -27.06
C PRO A 6 2.33 14.44 -26.72
N PRO A 7 2.76 14.78 -25.49
CA PRO A 7 4.15 14.57 -25.08
C PRO A 7 4.52 13.11 -25.34
N PRO A 8 5.76 12.83 -25.80
CA PRO A 8 6.17 11.46 -26.06
C PRO A 8 6.05 10.62 -24.79
N LEU A 9 5.37 9.48 -24.89
CA LEU A 9 5.28 8.50 -23.81
C LEU A 9 6.69 8.17 -23.33
N LEU A 10 6.92 8.26 -22.01
CA LEU A 10 8.19 7.88 -21.41
C LEU A 10 8.52 6.42 -21.76
N LYS A 11 9.79 6.14 -22.00
CA LYS A 11 10.23 4.78 -22.31
C LYS A 11 10.07 3.89 -21.08
N TYR A 12 10.01 2.58 -21.30
CA TYR A 12 9.89 1.62 -20.21
C TYR A 12 11.08 1.73 -19.23
N GLU A 13 12.28 1.92 -19.76
CA GLU A 13 13.50 2.10 -18.98
C GLU A 13 13.45 3.37 -18.10
N ASP A 14 12.78 4.43 -18.55
CA ASP A 14 12.61 5.65 -17.76
C ASP A 14 11.70 5.40 -16.55
N HIS A 15 10.67 4.55 -16.70
CA HIS A 15 9.80 4.15 -15.60
C HIS A 15 10.54 3.30 -14.56
N ILE A 16 11.33 2.33 -15.01
CA ILE A 16 12.18 1.52 -14.11
C ILE A 16 13.12 2.42 -13.33
N LYS A 17 13.81 3.33 -14.03
CA LYS A 17 14.76 4.25 -13.39
C LYS A 17 14.06 5.11 -12.34
N ALA A 18 12.89 5.68 -12.67
CA ALA A 18 12.12 6.48 -11.73
C ALA A 18 11.67 5.68 -10.49
N LEU A 19 11.31 4.40 -10.66
CA LEU A 19 10.99 3.52 -9.54
C LEU A 19 12.21 3.19 -8.69
N ASP A 20 13.35 2.87 -9.30
CA ASP A 20 14.59 2.60 -8.57
C ASP A 20 15.02 3.82 -7.76
N ASP A 21 14.99 5.01 -8.36
CA ASP A 21 15.32 6.28 -7.69
C ASP A 21 14.40 6.53 -6.48
N VAL A 22 13.08 6.41 -6.63
CA VAL A 22 12.14 6.67 -5.52
C VAL A 22 12.22 5.61 -4.43
N VAL A 23 12.41 4.34 -4.78
CA VAL A 23 12.54 3.26 -3.78
C VAL A 23 13.84 3.43 -2.99
N ARG A 24 14.97 3.72 -3.65
CA ARG A 24 16.24 4.02 -2.97
C ARG A 24 16.11 5.23 -2.06
N HIS A 25 15.42 6.27 -2.51
CA HIS A 25 15.14 7.44 -1.70
C HIS A 25 14.31 7.09 -0.45
N CYS A 26 13.23 6.31 -0.59
CA CYS A 26 12.43 5.85 0.55
C CYS A 26 13.26 5.00 1.52
N ILE A 27 14.14 4.12 1.02
CA ILE A 27 15.06 3.34 1.87
C ILE A 27 15.98 4.27 2.65
N ALA A 28 16.55 5.28 1.99
CA ALA A 28 17.43 6.24 2.64
C ALA A 28 16.71 7.05 3.72
N VAL A 29 15.46 7.46 3.46
CA VAL A 29 14.59 8.11 4.47
C VAL A 29 14.31 7.17 5.64
N SER A 30 13.97 5.91 5.37
CA SER A 30 13.72 4.91 6.41
C SER A 30 14.96 4.70 7.30
N GLN A 31 16.14 4.59 6.69
CA GLN A 31 17.41 4.45 7.41
C GLN A 31 17.77 5.70 8.22
N ALA A 32 17.49 6.89 7.69
CA ALA A 32 17.72 8.15 8.41
C ALA A 32 16.82 8.30 9.65
N CYS A 33 15.64 7.66 9.65
CA CYS A 33 14.75 7.62 10.81
C CYS A 33 15.18 6.58 11.86
N ALA A 34 16.08 5.65 11.51
CA ALA A 34 16.48 4.58 12.41
C ALA A 34 17.19 5.12 13.66
N GLY A 35 16.77 4.64 14.84
CA GLY A 35 17.32 5.08 16.12
C GLY A 35 16.77 6.41 16.64
N ILE A 36 15.93 7.12 15.87
CA ILE A 36 15.17 8.25 16.38
C ILE A 36 14.06 7.73 17.31
N PRO A 37 13.94 8.25 18.55
CA PRO A 37 12.88 7.84 19.46
C PRO A 37 11.49 8.04 18.84
N ALA A 38 10.61 7.07 18.99
CA ALA A 38 9.21 7.15 18.57
C ALA A 38 8.34 7.67 19.74
N PRO A 39 7.94 8.96 19.77
CA PRO A 39 7.23 9.54 20.91
C PRO A 39 5.80 9.03 21.06
N THR A 40 5.20 8.48 20.00
CA THR A 40 3.84 7.93 20.02
C THR A 40 3.78 6.60 19.28
N GLY A 41 2.70 5.83 19.50
CA GLY A 41 2.44 4.61 18.74
C GLY A 41 2.37 4.87 17.23
N ALA A 42 1.83 6.02 16.81
CA ALA A 42 1.80 6.43 15.40
C ALA A 42 3.21 6.46 14.78
N HIS A 43 4.20 7.04 15.48
CA HIS A 43 5.60 7.09 15.02
C HIS A 43 6.24 5.71 14.93
N TYR A 44 5.98 4.86 15.93
CA TYR A 44 6.50 3.49 15.91
C TYR A 44 5.96 2.72 14.68
N TYR A 45 4.64 2.73 14.48
CA TYR A 45 4.03 2.05 13.34
C TYR A 45 4.32 2.72 12.00
N ALA A 46 4.61 4.03 11.97
CA ALA A 46 5.09 4.70 10.77
C ALA A 46 6.37 4.04 10.28
N SER A 47 7.32 3.79 11.18
CA SER A 47 8.59 3.12 10.87
C SER A 47 8.39 1.69 10.38
N VAL A 48 7.49 0.93 11.03
CA VAL A 48 7.17 -0.45 10.65
C VAL A 48 6.54 -0.51 9.26
N LEU A 49 5.47 0.26 9.03
CA LEU A 49 4.71 0.24 7.79
C LEU A 49 5.51 0.84 6.63
N PHE A 50 6.28 1.91 6.85
CA PHE A 50 7.13 2.51 5.84
C PHE A 50 8.29 1.59 5.43
N THR A 51 8.89 0.86 6.38
CA THR A 51 9.87 -0.20 6.05
C THR A 51 9.22 -1.31 5.23
N SER A 52 8.00 -1.71 5.59
CA SER A 52 7.19 -2.71 4.87
C SER A 52 6.83 -2.27 3.44
N LEU A 53 6.66 -0.96 3.20
CA LEU A 53 6.55 -0.39 1.85
C LEU A 53 7.86 -0.52 1.08
N CYS A 54 8.98 -0.11 1.69
CA CYS A 54 10.30 -0.14 1.04
C CYS A 54 10.68 -1.55 0.59
N THR A 55 10.45 -2.57 1.42
CA THR A 55 10.74 -3.97 1.07
C THR A 55 9.93 -4.45 -0.13
N ARG A 56 8.64 -4.10 -0.19
CA ARG A 56 7.79 -4.38 -1.36
C ARG A 56 8.23 -3.63 -2.61
N GLY A 57 8.75 -2.41 -2.47
CA GLY A 57 9.34 -1.66 -3.57
C GLY A 57 10.55 -2.37 -4.18
N VAL A 58 11.43 -2.91 -3.34
CA VAL A 58 12.55 -3.75 -3.79
C VAL A 58 12.05 -5.02 -4.46
N SER A 59 11.07 -5.72 -3.88
CA SER A 59 10.47 -6.90 -4.52
C SER A 59 9.86 -6.59 -5.89
N LEU A 60 9.15 -5.45 -6.02
CA LEU A 60 8.62 -5.01 -7.31
C LEU A 60 9.75 -4.78 -8.31
N LEU A 61 10.80 -4.05 -7.94
CA LEU A 61 11.97 -3.85 -8.81
C LEU A 61 12.60 -5.18 -9.25
N THR A 62 12.63 -6.21 -8.39
CA THR A 62 13.16 -7.54 -8.75
C THR A 62 12.25 -8.31 -9.72
N LEU A 63 10.97 -7.96 -9.84
CA LEU A 63 10.08 -8.59 -10.83
C LEU A 63 10.13 -7.93 -12.20
N LEU A 64 10.59 -6.67 -12.28
CA LEU A 64 10.51 -5.91 -13.53
C LEU A 64 11.55 -6.41 -14.55
N PRO A 65 11.12 -6.77 -15.78
CA PRO A 65 12.03 -6.98 -16.90
C PRO A 65 13.03 -5.84 -17.01
N ARG A 66 14.31 -6.14 -17.25
CA ARG A 66 15.39 -5.14 -17.43
C ARG A 66 15.68 -4.26 -16.20
N SER A 67 15.16 -4.63 -15.04
CA SER A 67 15.57 -4.01 -13.78
C SER A 67 17.07 -4.18 -13.54
N PRO A 68 17.77 -3.16 -13.01
CA PRO A 68 19.18 -3.28 -12.67
C PRO A 68 19.44 -4.31 -11.55
N LEU A 69 18.40 -4.75 -10.83
CA LEU A 69 18.51 -5.75 -9.76
C LEU A 69 18.43 -7.20 -10.26
N VAL A 70 18.13 -7.41 -11.55
CA VAL A 70 17.87 -8.73 -12.13
C VAL A 70 18.87 -9.01 -13.25
N PRO A 71 19.41 -10.23 -13.37
CA PRO A 71 20.25 -10.60 -14.51
C PRO A 71 19.53 -10.39 -15.85
N LYS A 72 20.22 -9.81 -16.84
CA LYS A 72 19.66 -9.54 -18.18
C LYS A 72 19.15 -10.77 -18.93
N SER A 73 19.57 -11.97 -18.53
CA SER A 73 19.15 -13.24 -19.13
C SER A 73 17.75 -13.69 -18.70
N LEU A 74 17.14 -13.04 -17.71
CA LEU A 74 15.81 -13.35 -17.20
C LEU A 74 14.83 -12.23 -17.59
N GLU A 75 14.28 -12.29 -18.80
CA GLU A 75 13.25 -11.36 -19.28
C GLU A 75 11.85 -12.00 -19.19
N GLN A 76 11.34 -12.15 -17.97
CA GLN A 76 9.98 -12.62 -17.72
C GLN A 76 9.01 -11.44 -17.68
N TRP A 77 8.07 -11.36 -18.62
CA TRP A 77 7.04 -10.32 -18.63
C TRP A 77 5.77 -10.83 -17.93
N ASP A 78 5.55 -10.35 -16.72
CA ASP A 78 4.41 -10.71 -15.89
C ASP A 78 3.85 -9.50 -15.14
N TYR A 79 3.03 -8.70 -15.84
CA TYR A 79 2.34 -7.59 -15.19
C TYR A 79 1.37 -8.06 -14.09
N SER A 80 0.89 -9.32 -14.11
CA SER A 80 -0.08 -9.84 -13.15
C SER A 80 0.53 -9.92 -11.76
N SER A 81 1.74 -10.48 -11.66
CA SER A 81 2.52 -10.47 -10.41
C SER A 81 2.89 -9.05 -9.98
N CYS A 82 3.24 -8.18 -10.92
CA CYS A 82 3.48 -6.76 -10.61
C CYS A 82 2.23 -6.09 -10.02
N ALA A 83 1.06 -6.32 -10.61
CA ALA A 83 -0.22 -5.82 -10.13
C ALA A 83 -0.56 -6.35 -8.73
N GLY A 84 -0.27 -7.64 -8.46
CA GLY A 84 -0.42 -8.23 -7.13
C GLY A 84 0.47 -7.57 -6.07
N LEU A 85 1.73 -7.25 -6.41
CA LEU A 85 2.60 -6.52 -5.50
C LEU A 85 2.18 -5.06 -5.31
N VAL A 86 1.84 -4.36 -6.40
CA VAL A 86 1.39 -2.96 -6.32
C VAL A 86 0.08 -2.84 -5.54
N ARG A 87 -0.78 -3.85 -5.62
CA ARG A 87 -1.97 -3.97 -4.78
C ARG A 87 -1.62 -4.00 -3.29
N SER A 88 -0.63 -4.82 -2.92
CA SER A 88 -0.15 -4.90 -1.55
C SER A 88 0.52 -3.58 -1.11
N ILE A 89 1.31 -2.95 -1.98
CA ILE A 89 1.91 -1.62 -1.74
C ILE A 89 0.82 -0.58 -1.46
N LEU A 90 -0.25 -0.54 -2.25
CA LEU A 90 -1.39 0.34 -2.03
C LEU A 90 -2.00 0.14 -0.65
N GLU A 91 -2.34 -1.09 -0.26
CA GLU A 91 -2.98 -1.34 1.04
C GLU A 91 -2.09 -0.97 2.22
N VAL A 92 -0.79 -1.30 2.16
CA VAL A 92 0.16 -0.88 3.20
C VAL A 92 0.30 0.64 3.22
N ARG A 93 0.27 1.31 2.06
CA ARG A 93 0.32 2.77 1.96
C ARG A 93 -0.92 3.43 2.58
N LEU A 94 -2.09 2.83 2.42
CA LEU A 94 -3.32 3.29 3.06
C LEU A 94 -3.28 3.06 4.57
N ALA A 95 -2.78 1.91 5.02
CA ALA A 95 -2.58 1.64 6.45
C ALA A 95 -1.61 2.64 7.09
N PHE A 96 -0.48 2.92 6.41
CA PHE A 96 0.51 3.91 6.83
C PHE A 96 -0.14 5.28 7.01
N PHE A 97 -0.88 5.76 6.01
CA PHE A 97 -1.53 7.06 6.13
C PHE A 97 -2.58 7.09 7.24
N TYR A 98 -3.47 6.09 7.25
CA TYR A 98 -4.58 6.03 8.20
C TYR A 98 -4.14 5.88 9.66
N LEU A 99 -3.06 5.14 9.95
CA LEU A 99 -2.60 4.98 11.34
C LEU A 99 -1.53 6.00 11.74
N CYS A 100 -0.80 6.57 10.80
CA CYS A 100 0.44 7.28 11.12
C CYS A 100 0.48 8.71 10.61
N ALA A 101 0.07 8.98 9.36
CA ALA A 101 0.26 10.28 8.74
C ALA A 101 -0.95 11.21 8.85
N GLU A 102 -2.17 10.67 8.88
CA GLU A 102 -3.38 11.48 9.02
C GLU A 102 -3.49 12.03 10.45
N GLU A 103 -3.52 13.35 10.57
CA GLU A 103 -3.74 14.01 11.86
C GLU A 103 -5.18 13.81 12.32
N VAL A 104 -5.32 13.17 13.48
CA VAL A 104 -6.60 12.84 14.11
C VAL A 104 -6.54 13.06 15.61
N SER A 105 -7.70 13.08 16.26
CA SER A 105 -7.76 13.12 17.73
C SER A 105 -7.15 11.87 18.36
N ALA A 106 -6.68 11.97 19.61
CA ALA A 106 -6.16 10.82 20.35
C ALA A 106 -7.22 9.71 20.52
N ASP A 107 -8.48 10.07 20.75
CA ASP A 107 -9.59 9.12 20.85
C ASP A 107 -9.81 8.37 19.54
N GLU A 108 -9.79 9.10 18.41
CA GLU A 108 -9.88 8.48 17.11
C GLU A 108 -8.69 7.55 16.83
N TRP A 109 -7.46 8.00 17.08
CA TRP A 109 -6.28 7.17 16.89
C TRP A 109 -6.34 5.87 17.71
N ASN A 110 -6.72 5.97 18.99
CA ASN A 110 -6.92 4.81 19.86
C ASN A 110 -8.00 3.88 19.34
N CYS A 111 -9.10 4.41 18.80
CA CYS A 111 -10.13 3.62 18.14
C CYS A 111 -9.57 2.88 16.92
N ARG A 112 -8.91 3.59 16.00
CA ARG A 112 -8.27 3.01 14.81
C ARG A 112 -7.29 1.89 15.18
N TRP A 113 -6.47 2.12 16.19
CA TRP A 113 -5.50 1.16 16.70
C TRP A 113 -6.18 -0.09 17.28
N ASN A 114 -7.19 0.06 18.13
CA ASN A 114 -7.91 -1.08 18.70
C ASN A 114 -8.64 -1.89 17.61
N LEU A 115 -9.18 -1.24 16.57
CA LEU A 115 -9.79 -1.94 15.43
C LEU A 115 -8.77 -2.78 14.65
N PHE A 116 -7.56 -2.27 14.44
CA PHE A 116 -6.48 -3.05 13.81
C PHE A 116 -6.11 -4.29 14.62
N ASN A 117 -5.97 -4.16 15.94
CA ASN A 117 -5.64 -5.29 16.80
C ASN A 117 -6.81 -6.28 16.91
N LEU A 118 -8.04 -5.79 16.94
CA LEU A 118 -9.22 -6.66 16.97
C LEU A 118 -9.31 -7.46 15.66
N HIS A 119 -9.04 -6.80 14.54
CA HIS A 119 -8.96 -7.47 13.25
C HIS A 119 -7.89 -8.56 13.24
N ASP A 120 -6.66 -8.25 13.67
CA ASP A 120 -5.58 -9.25 13.77
C ASP A 120 -5.97 -10.45 14.65
N CYS A 121 -6.56 -10.21 15.84
CA CYS A 121 -7.04 -11.29 16.71
C CYS A 121 -8.07 -12.17 15.99
N THR A 122 -9.08 -11.57 15.35
CA THR A 122 -10.12 -12.33 14.64
C THR A 122 -9.58 -13.09 13.44
N SER A 123 -8.64 -12.50 12.69
CA SER A 123 -7.98 -13.15 11.56
C SER A 123 -7.11 -14.33 12.02
N ARG A 124 -6.38 -14.19 13.13
CA ARG A 124 -5.57 -15.29 13.70
C ARG A 124 -6.42 -16.42 14.26
N ILE A 125 -7.53 -16.10 14.92
CA ILE A 125 -8.49 -17.12 15.36
C ILE A 125 -8.99 -17.92 14.16
N SER A 126 -9.43 -17.24 13.08
CA SER A 126 -9.89 -17.91 11.88
C SER A 126 -8.79 -18.76 11.23
N LEU A 127 -7.56 -18.25 11.16
CA LEU A 127 -6.42 -18.98 10.60
C LEU A 127 -6.10 -20.24 11.41
N PHE A 128 -6.10 -20.14 12.74
CA PHE A 128 -5.74 -21.25 13.62
C PHE A 128 -6.86 -22.27 13.79
N GLN A 129 -8.12 -21.90 13.55
CA GLN A 129 -9.23 -22.85 13.47
C GLN A 129 -9.04 -23.89 12.36
N ASP A 130 -8.36 -23.51 11.28
CA ASP A 130 -8.06 -24.40 10.16
C ASP A 130 -6.76 -25.20 10.36
N MET A 131 -6.04 -24.99 11.48
CA MET A 131 -4.79 -25.67 11.82
C MET A 131 -4.95 -26.67 12.97
N PRO A 132 -4.38 -27.89 12.87
CA PRO A 132 -4.43 -28.84 13.96
C PRO A 132 -3.50 -28.41 15.11
N GLY A 133 -4.00 -28.45 16.36
CA GLY A 133 -3.17 -28.31 17.57
C GLY A 133 -3.11 -26.92 18.20
N GLU A 134 -3.85 -25.92 17.70
CA GLU A 134 -3.70 -24.52 18.09
C GLU A 134 -4.76 -24.02 19.13
N ALA A 135 -5.38 -24.92 19.89
CA ALA A 135 -6.47 -24.56 20.81
C ALA A 135 -6.05 -23.54 21.90
N GLY A 136 -4.79 -23.59 22.34
CA GLY A 136 -4.24 -22.63 23.32
C GLY A 136 -4.12 -21.22 22.74
N GLU A 137 -3.56 -21.09 21.54
CA GLU A 137 -3.43 -19.80 20.83
C GLU A 137 -4.81 -19.18 20.57
N ILE A 138 -5.77 -19.97 20.09
CA ILE A 138 -7.15 -19.51 19.86
C ILE A 138 -7.75 -18.91 21.13
N THR A 139 -7.58 -19.57 22.28
CA THR A 139 -8.09 -19.07 23.57
C THR A 139 -7.45 -17.75 23.96
N GLY A 140 -6.14 -17.61 23.73
CA GLY A 140 -5.40 -16.35 23.96
C GLY A 140 -5.94 -15.19 23.13
N PHE A 141 -6.09 -15.40 21.80
CA PHE A 141 -6.64 -14.37 20.92
C PHE A 141 -8.11 -14.04 21.20
N GLN A 142 -8.91 -15.01 21.69
CA GLN A 142 -10.28 -14.74 22.11
C GLN A 142 -10.33 -13.81 23.33
N ALA A 143 -9.49 -14.06 24.34
CA ALA A 143 -9.40 -13.19 25.51
C ALA A 143 -8.95 -11.78 25.14
N GLN A 144 -7.94 -11.67 24.26
CA GLN A 144 -7.47 -10.38 23.76
C GLN A 144 -8.55 -9.65 22.92
N ALA A 145 -9.30 -10.37 22.09
CA ALA A 145 -10.39 -9.78 21.31
C ALA A 145 -11.48 -9.19 22.20
N GLU A 146 -11.86 -9.85 23.31
CA GLU A 146 -12.84 -9.29 24.24
C GLU A 146 -12.33 -8.04 24.96
N GLU A 147 -11.06 -8.02 25.39
CA GLU A 147 -10.42 -6.84 25.97
C GLU A 147 -10.44 -5.64 25.00
N LEU A 148 -10.12 -5.88 23.73
CA LEU A 148 -10.15 -4.85 22.69
C LEU A 148 -11.57 -4.35 22.41
N LYS A 149 -12.58 -5.23 22.46
CA LYS A 149 -13.99 -4.83 22.34
C LYS A 149 -14.42 -3.94 23.51
N ASP A 150 -13.97 -4.23 24.72
CA ASP A 150 -14.27 -3.40 25.89
C ASP A 150 -13.61 -2.02 25.79
N ARG A 151 -12.35 -1.95 25.32
CA ARG A 151 -11.69 -0.68 25.01
C ARG A 151 -12.41 0.13 23.94
N LEU A 152 -12.94 -0.51 22.90
CA LEU A 152 -13.74 0.15 21.87
C LEU A 152 -15.05 0.69 22.44
N ARG A 153 -15.76 -0.09 23.26
CA ARG A 153 -17.01 0.34 23.92
C ARG A 153 -16.79 1.52 24.87
N ALA A 154 -15.61 1.64 25.46
CA ALA A 154 -15.23 2.76 26.33
C ALA A 154 -14.66 3.98 25.58
N ASN A 155 -14.38 3.88 24.28
CA ASN A 155 -13.75 4.95 23.51
C ASN A 155 -14.77 5.97 23.00
N ALA A 156 -14.54 7.26 23.28
CA ALA A 156 -15.49 8.33 22.94
C ALA A 156 -15.75 8.47 21.44
N PHE A 157 -14.71 8.34 20.60
CA PHE A 157 -14.86 8.38 19.14
C PHE A 157 -15.72 7.21 18.64
N PHE A 158 -15.47 6.00 19.13
CA PHE A 158 -16.23 4.80 18.74
C PHE A 158 -17.72 4.92 19.13
N VAL A 159 -18.00 5.39 20.36
CA VAL A 159 -19.37 5.63 20.84
C VAL A 159 -20.08 6.70 20.00
N GLY A 160 -19.34 7.65 19.44
CA GLY A 160 -19.87 8.67 18.51
C GLY A 160 -20.21 8.14 17.11
N LEU A 161 -19.75 6.94 16.73
CA LEU A 161 -20.11 6.34 15.44
C LEU A 161 -21.57 5.91 15.41
N SER A 162 -22.14 5.75 14.21
CA SER A 162 -23.49 5.19 14.07
C SER A 162 -23.59 3.79 14.68
N GLN A 163 -24.73 3.43 15.26
CA GLN A 163 -24.94 2.08 15.83
C GLN A 163 -24.66 0.97 14.81
N LYS A 164 -25.00 1.21 13.54
CA LYS A 164 -24.70 0.29 12.44
C LYS A 164 -23.20 0.10 12.26
N SER A 165 -22.42 1.17 12.30
CA SER A 165 -20.96 1.12 12.22
C SER A 165 -20.36 0.41 13.44
N GLN A 166 -20.82 0.74 14.65
CA GLN A 166 -20.35 0.09 15.88
C GLN A 166 -20.58 -1.43 15.83
N ASN A 167 -21.81 -1.86 15.51
CA ASN A 167 -22.17 -3.28 15.41
C ASN A 167 -21.36 -4.02 14.34
N LYS A 168 -20.99 -3.34 13.24
CA LYS A 168 -20.15 -3.94 12.21
C LYS A 168 -18.70 -4.09 12.68
N LEU A 169 -18.14 -3.02 13.26
CA LEU A 169 -16.73 -2.92 13.59
C LEU A 169 -16.34 -3.77 14.81
N ILE A 170 -17.24 -3.90 15.79
CA ILE A 170 -17.00 -4.68 17.02
C ILE A 170 -16.82 -6.18 16.76
N ASN A 171 -17.19 -6.67 15.57
CA ASN A 171 -16.98 -8.06 15.17
C ASN A 171 -15.55 -8.35 14.67
N GLY A 172 -14.72 -7.32 14.47
CA GLY A 172 -13.33 -7.49 14.02
C GLY A 172 -13.13 -7.84 12.55
N HIS A 173 -14.18 -8.04 11.77
CA HIS A 173 -14.05 -8.37 10.34
C HIS A 173 -13.42 -7.25 9.48
N SER A 174 -13.22 -6.04 10.02
CA SER A 174 -12.58 -4.93 9.32
C SER A 174 -11.66 -4.16 10.24
N ALA A 175 -10.43 -3.91 9.78
CA ALA A 175 -9.46 -3.04 10.45
C ALA A 175 -9.77 -1.54 10.34
N TYR A 176 -10.67 -1.15 9.42
CA TYR A 176 -10.91 0.25 9.06
C TYR A 176 -12.35 0.65 9.36
N HIS A 177 -12.53 1.80 10.02
CA HIS A 177 -13.86 2.38 10.20
C HIS A 177 -14.37 3.09 8.93
N LEU A 178 -13.45 3.46 8.03
CA LEU A 178 -13.74 4.07 6.72
C LEU A 178 -13.56 3.06 5.58
N PRO A 179 -14.29 3.22 4.47
CA PRO A 179 -13.98 2.53 3.23
C PRO A 179 -12.55 2.86 2.74
N LEU A 180 -11.84 1.87 2.18
CA LEU A 180 -10.49 2.08 1.64
C LEU A 180 -10.44 3.17 0.56
N GLU A 181 -11.50 3.35 -0.22
CA GLU A 181 -11.56 4.43 -1.23
C GLU A 181 -11.59 5.83 -0.61
N GLU A 182 -12.18 5.97 0.58
CA GLU A 182 -12.19 7.23 1.32
C GLU A 182 -10.81 7.51 1.89
N ILE A 183 -10.16 6.49 2.48
CA ILE A 183 -8.78 6.60 2.96
C ILE A 183 -7.84 6.95 1.82
N ALA A 184 -8.00 6.32 0.64
CA ALA A 184 -7.20 6.61 -0.54
C ALA A 184 -7.38 8.06 -1.03
N ALA A 185 -8.61 8.56 -1.07
CA ALA A 185 -8.88 9.95 -1.43
C ALA A 185 -8.21 10.93 -0.47
N ARG A 186 -8.28 10.68 0.85
CA ARG A 186 -7.60 11.48 1.87
C ARG A 186 -6.08 11.39 1.76
N ALA A 187 -5.56 10.25 1.34
CA ALA A 187 -4.14 10.02 1.05
C ALA A 187 -3.66 10.58 -0.30
N GLY A 188 -4.51 11.33 -1.03
CA GLY A 188 -4.14 11.99 -2.29
C GLY A 188 -4.30 11.13 -3.55
N VAL A 189 -4.93 9.96 -3.46
CA VAL A 189 -5.24 9.13 -4.65
C VAL A 189 -6.59 9.54 -5.23
N GLU A 190 -6.60 9.92 -6.52
CA GLU A 190 -7.85 10.27 -7.20
C GLU A 190 -8.83 9.09 -7.21
N LEU A 191 -10.11 9.37 -6.92
CA LEU A 191 -11.11 8.34 -6.64
C LEU A 191 -11.41 7.41 -7.84
N LYS A 192 -11.48 7.95 -9.06
CA LYS A 192 -11.69 7.12 -10.26
C LYS A 192 -10.48 6.24 -10.54
N VAL A 193 -9.26 6.78 -10.41
CA VAL A 193 -8.00 6.04 -10.51
C VAL A 193 -7.97 4.92 -9.47
N PHE A 194 -8.28 5.22 -8.21
CA PHE A 194 -8.39 4.20 -7.15
C PHE A 194 -9.35 3.10 -7.55
N ARG A 195 -10.62 3.41 -7.84
CA ARG A 195 -11.65 2.41 -8.13
C ARG A 195 -11.29 1.52 -9.32
N TRP A 196 -10.69 2.11 -10.34
CA TRP A 196 -10.26 1.37 -11.54
C TRP A 196 -9.08 0.45 -11.24
N LEU A 197 -7.99 0.98 -10.70
CA LEU A 197 -6.78 0.21 -10.39
C LEU A 197 -7.02 -0.83 -9.31
N TYR A 198 -7.76 -0.48 -8.26
CA TYR A 198 -8.16 -1.38 -7.19
C TYR A 198 -8.85 -2.62 -7.77
N ARG A 199 -9.82 -2.44 -8.68
CA ARG A 199 -10.54 -3.53 -9.35
C ARG A 199 -9.63 -4.35 -10.27
N LEU A 200 -8.80 -3.67 -11.07
CA LEU A 200 -7.85 -4.32 -11.96
C LEU A 200 -6.88 -5.20 -11.17
N PHE A 201 -6.23 -4.66 -10.14
CA PHE A 201 -5.24 -5.40 -9.39
C PHE A 201 -5.86 -6.50 -8.52
N SER A 202 -7.03 -6.26 -7.90
CA SER A 202 -7.76 -7.31 -7.19
C SER A 202 -8.12 -8.48 -8.10
N SER A 203 -8.41 -8.23 -9.38
CA SER A 203 -8.67 -9.32 -10.31
C SER A 203 -7.46 -10.22 -10.55
N GLN A 204 -6.24 -9.66 -10.48
CA GLN A 204 -4.99 -10.42 -10.58
C GLN A 204 -4.73 -11.23 -9.30
N VAL A 205 -4.87 -10.60 -8.13
CA VAL A 205 -4.67 -11.25 -6.81
C VAL A 205 -5.61 -12.44 -6.61
N HIS A 206 -6.88 -12.30 -6.99
CA HIS A 206 -7.88 -13.35 -6.82
C HIS A 206 -7.93 -14.35 -7.97
N GLY A 207 -7.11 -14.18 -9.02
CA GLY A 207 -7.16 -15.02 -10.22
C GLY A 207 -8.56 -15.03 -10.86
N LEU A 208 -9.23 -13.87 -10.92
CA LEU A 208 -10.57 -13.76 -11.52
C LEU A 208 -10.49 -13.78 -13.05
N PRO A 209 -11.59 -14.08 -13.78
CA PRO A 209 -11.59 -14.13 -15.24
C PRO A 209 -10.93 -12.95 -15.96
N LEU A 210 -11.02 -11.74 -15.42
CA LEU A 210 -10.35 -10.53 -15.96
C LEU A 210 -8.81 -10.64 -16.00
N ALA A 211 -8.21 -11.52 -15.19
CA ALA A 211 -6.79 -11.81 -15.18
C ALA A 211 -6.33 -12.70 -16.34
N PHE A 212 -7.15 -13.68 -16.76
CA PHE A 212 -6.68 -14.74 -17.67
C PHE A 212 -7.53 -15.01 -18.92
N TYR A 213 -8.80 -14.59 -18.99
CA TYR A 213 -9.67 -14.91 -20.16
C TYR A 213 -9.13 -14.38 -21.49
N ARG A 214 -8.38 -13.27 -21.46
CA ARG A 214 -7.82 -12.64 -22.68
C ARG A 214 -6.38 -13.05 -22.99
N MET A 215 -5.85 -14.07 -22.33
CA MET A 215 -4.48 -14.53 -22.56
C MET A 215 -4.24 -14.99 -24.02
N GLY A 216 -5.24 -15.62 -24.64
CA GLY A 216 -5.17 -16.10 -26.03
C GLY A 216 -5.44 -15.02 -27.09
N GLU A 217 -6.02 -13.88 -26.72
CA GLU A 217 -6.52 -12.89 -27.70
C GLU A 217 -5.69 -11.59 -27.73
N GLN A 218 -5.04 -11.23 -26.62
CA GLN A 218 -4.39 -9.92 -26.45
C GLN A 218 -2.90 -9.98 -26.09
N ASN A 219 -2.28 -11.17 -26.23
CA ASN A 219 -0.87 -11.43 -25.83
C ASN A 219 -0.56 -10.90 -24.41
N ARG A 220 -1.52 -11.09 -23.50
CA ARG A 220 -1.48 -10.68 -22.09
C ARG A 220 -1.29 -11.93 -21.23
N GLY A 221 -0.45 -11.90 -20.22
CA GLY A 221 -0.22 -12.98 -19.26
C GLY A 221 0.58 -14.18 -19.80
N GLN A 222 1.22 -14.07 -20.96
CA GLN A 222 1.95 -15.19 -21.59
C GLN A 222 3.39 -15.37 -21.09
N GLY A 223 3.89 -14.48 -20.24
CA GLY A 223 5.28 -14.50 -19.76
C GLY A 223 6.30 -13.90 -20.71
N VAL A 224 5.87 -13.49 -21.91
CA VAL A 224 6.72 -12.93 -22.97
C VAL A 224 6.37 -11.48 -23.25
N TYR A 225 7.30 -10.74 -23.83
CA TYR A 225 7.08 -9.34 -24.20
C TYR A 225 5.88 -9.17 -25.13
N SER A 226 5.04 -8.17 -24.81
CA SER A 226 4.08 -7.57 -25.71
C SER A 226 3.87 -6.11 -25.33
N GLU A 227 3.35 -5.30 -26.26
CA GLU A 227 3.01 -3.90 -25.96
C GLU A 227 1.96 -3.79 -24.84
N THR A 228 1.04 -4.78 -24.76
CA THR A 228 0.05 -4.89 -23.70
C THR A 228 0.70 -5.12 -22.34
N GLU A 229 1.64 -6.08 -22.25
CA GLU A 229 2.41 -6.36 -21.03
C GLU A 229 3.20 -5.13 -20.58
N GLU A 230 3.90 -4.48 -21.51
CA GLU A 230 4.67 -3.27 -21.21
C GLU A 230 3.77 -2.16 -20.68
N SER A 231 2.61 -1.93 -21.31
CA SER A 231 1.67 -0.89 -20.91
C SER A 231 1.12 -1.11 -19.50
N TYR A 232 0.69 -2.33 -19.17
CA TYR A 232 0.21 -2.64 -17.82
C TYR A 232 1.32 -2.62 -16.78
N THR A 233 2.54 -3.01 -17.15
CA THR A 233 3.70 -2.95 -16.26
C THR A 233 4.07 -1.49 -15.97
N LYS A 234 4.11 -0.62 -16.98
CA LYS A 234 4.30 0.84 -16.81
C LYS A 234 3.23 1.43 -15.90
N LEU A 235 1.97 1.02 -16.05
CA LEU A 235 0.88 1.46 -15.18
C LEU A 235 1.13 1.07 -13.72
N CYS A 236 1.56 -0.16 -13.46
CA CYS A 236 1.91 -0.62 -12.12
C CYS A 236 3.07 0.21 -11.54
N ILE A 237 4.13 0.41 -12.33
CA ILE A 237 5.29 1.21 -11.93
C ILE A 237 4.88 2.65 -11.59
N ALA A 238 4.17 3.32 -12.49
CA ALA A 238 3.82 4.74 -12.31
C ALA A 238 2.91 4.94 -11.09
N PHE A 239 1.97 4.03 -10.85
CA PHE A 239 1.15 4.08 -9.64
C PHE A 239 1.96 3.78 -8.37
N ALA A 240 2.88 2.82 -8.39
CA ALA A 240 3.76 2.56 -7.26
C ALA A 240 4.63 3.78 -6.92
N ILE A 241 5.21 4.45 -7.93
CA ILE A 241 6.02 5.66 -7.75
C ILE A 241 5.24 6.73 -7.00
N SER A 242 3.97 6.99 -7.38
CA SER A 242 3.18 8.02 -6.70
C SER A 242 2.94 7.66 -5.23
N LEU A 243 2.62 6.39 -4.92
CA LEU A 243 2.43 5.92 -3.55
C LEU A 243 3.70 6.08 -2.70
N PHE A 244 4.88 5.74 -3.25
CA PHE A 244 6.16 5.91 -2.57
C PHE A 244 6.53 7.37 -2.34
N ALA A 245 6.33 8.23 -3.34
CA ALA A 245 6.64 9.65 -3.23
C ALA A 245 5.83 10.29 -2.08
N HIS A 246 4.51 10.06 -2.05
CA HIS A 246 3.66 10.59 -0.98
C HIS A 246 3.99 10.02 0.40
N ALA A 247 4.31 8.71 0.49
CA ALA A 247 4.71 8.10 1.76
C ALA A 247 6.02 8.69 2.31
N SER A 248 6.98 8.96 1.42
CA SER A 248 8.28 9.54 1.78
C SER A 248 8.12 10.94 2.35
N ASP A 249 7.29 11.76 1.71
CA ASP A 249 7.03 13.13 2.17
C ASP A 249 6.37 13.13 3.56
N GLU A 250 5.37 12.28 3.77
CA GLU A 250 4.71 12.10 5.07
C GLU A 250 5.68 11.58 6.15
N MET A 251 6.56 10.62 5.80
CA MET A 251 7.56 10.10 6.74
C MET A 251 8.53 11.19 7.22
N LYS A 252 8.96 12.09 6.33
CA LYS A 252 9.82 13.23 6.71
C LYS A 252 9.11 14.26 7.58
N VAL A 253 7.79 14.43 7.40
CA VAL A 253 6.98 15.28 8.28
C VAL A 253 6.89 14.67 9.69
N LEU A 254 6.71 13.35 9.80
CA LEU A 254 6.69 12.65 11.08
C LEU A 254 8.05 12.63 11.79
N PHE A 255 9.15 12.61 11.04
CA PHE A 255 10.51 12.57 11.57
C PHE A 255 11.36 13.73 11.02
N PRO A 256 11.11 14.99 11.44
CA PRO A 256 11.79 16.16 10.89
C PRO A 256 13.31 16.15 11.16
N SER A 257 13.74 15.53 12.27
CA SER A 257 15.16 15.36 12.61
C SER A 257 15.92 14.39 11.68
N ALA A 258 15.21 13.60 10.87
CA ALA A 258 15.85 12.79 9.82
C ALA A 258 16.21 13.63 8.58
N ASN A 259 15.79 14.90 8.53
CA ASN A 259 15.80 15.75 7.33
C ASN A 259 17.01 16.71 7.27
N ASP A 260 18.11 16.41 7.96
CA ASP A 260 19.35 17.22 8.10
C ASP A 260 20.15 17.39 6.77
N GLY A 261 19.49 17.88 5.71
CA GLY A 261 20.12 18.46 4.52
C GLY A 261 20.59 17.49 3.43
N ARG A 262 20.34 16.19 3.51
CA ARG A 262 20.89 15.19 2.56
C ARG A 262 20.00 14.81 1.38
N PHE A 263 18.74 15.27 1.32
CA PHE A 263 17.79 14.75 0.33
C PHE A 263 17.00 15.87 -0.35
N GLN A 264 17.30 16.11 -1.64
CA GLN A 264 16.45 16.95 -2.49
C GLN A 264 15.09 16.25 -2.73
N ILE A 265 14.02 17.04 -2.70
CA ILE A 265 12.63 16.61 -2.89
C ILE A 265 12.45 16.18 -4.35
N LEU A 266 12.17 14.89 -4.59
CA LEU A 266 11.52 14.48 -5.83
C LEU A 266 10.06 14.92 -5.73
N SER A 267 9.68 16.03 -6.39
CA SER A 267 8.30 16.54 -6.29
C SER A 267 7.31 15.50 -6.82
N SER A 268 6.28 15.20 -6.04
CA SER A 268 5.13 14.34 -6.42
C SER A 268 4.45 14.76 -7.73
N THR A 269 4.64 16.02 -8.17
CA THR A 269 4.12 16.58 -9.42
C THR A 269 4.71 15.91 -10.68
N LEU A 270 5.96 15.43 -10.64
CA LEU A 270 6.60 14.77 -11.79
C LEU A 270 6.12 13.32 -11.97
N ALA A 271 5.75 12.64 -10.89
CA ALA A 271 5.27 11.25 -10.91
C ALA A 271 3.86 11.10 -11.50
N TRP A 272 3.03 12.14 -11.44
CA TRP A 272 1.64 12.11 -11.95
C TRP A 272 1.49 12.51 -13.42
N GLN A 273 2.45 13.24 -13.99
CA GLN A 273 2.42 13.62 -15.42
C GLN A 273 2.67 12.43 -16.35
N SER A 274 3.29 11.35 -15.88
CA SER A 274 3.55 10.12 -16.64
C SER A 274 2.36 9.15 -16.71
N VAL A 275 1.36 9.30 -15.83
CA VAL A 275 0.16 8.42 -15.77
C VAL A 275 -0.93 8.86 -16.77
N ARG A 276 -0.86 10.10 -17.28
CA ARG A 276 -1.85 10.69 -18.20
C ARG A 276 -1.36 10.87 -19.65
N GLY A 277 -0.14 10.41 -19.95
CA GLY A 277 0.40 10.36 -21.30
C GLY A 277 -0.20 9.22 -22.10
#